data_AF-A0AAV8XBY0-F1
#
_entry.id   AF-A0AAV8XBY0-F1
#
_cell.length_a   1.000
_cell.length_b   1.000
_cell.length_c   1.000
_cell.angle_alpha   90.00
_cell.angle_beta   90.00
_cell.angle_gamma   90.00
#
_symmetry.space_group_name_H-M   'P 1'
#
loop_
_entity.id
_entity.type
_entity.pdbx_description
1 polymer ?
#
loop_
_entity_poly.entity_id
_entity_poly.type
_entity_poly.pdbx_seq_one_letter_code
_entity_poly.pdbx_strand_id
1 'polypeptide(L)'
;MGLNVSEEDKELQAELQLLVDKVIGKDQTLIPSALEMLKYLIRTSTTSMTSVPKPLKYLAPFYDTLKQTHKKMGDNPTKRGLADVISILAMGTAGGEEAKKKL
;
A
#
# COMPACT_ATOMS: atom_id res chain seq x y z
N MET A 1 -15.38 16.78 20.05
CA MET A 1 -14.82 15.50 20.53
C MET A 1 -13.84 15.03 19.46
N GLY A 2 -12.54 15.28 19.67
CA GLY A 2 -11.51 14.97 18.67
C GLY A 2 -11.42 13.46 18.50
N LEU A 3 -11.46 13.00 17.26
CA LEU A 3 -11.18 11.61 16.91
C LEU A 3 -9.74 11.31 17.32
N ASN A 4 -9.54 10.73 18.51
CA ASN A 4 -8.23 10.26 18.92
C ASN A 4 -7.89 9.07 18.02
N VAL A 5 -6.96 9.25 17.09
CA VAL A 5 -6.37 8.16 16.32
C VAL A 5 -5.83 7.16 17.35
N SER A 6 -6.44 5.96 17.40
CA SER A 6 -6.03 4.90 18.33
C SER A 6 -4.54 4.61 18.18
N GLU A 7 -3.87 4.18 19.25
CA GLU A 7 -2.45 3.81 19.22
C GLU A 7 -2.18 2.74 18.15
N GLU A 8 -3.05 1.72 18.06
CA GLU A 8 -3.07 0.70 17.02
C GLU A 8 -3.10 1.27 15.59
N ASP A 9 -3.78 2.41 15.41
CA ASP A 9 -3.92 3.03 14.11
C ASP A 9 -2.64 3.78 13.69
N LYS A 10 -1.97 4.41 14.66
CA LYS A 10 -0.65 5.02 14.45
C LYS A 10 0.41 3.97 14.16
N GLU A 11 0.37 2.85 14.89
CA GLU A 11 1.26 1.72 14.66
C GLU A 11 1.08 1.13 13.26
N LEU A 12 -0.18 0.88 12.85
CA LEU A 12 -0.48 0.40 11.50
C LEU A 12 0.03 1.37 10.41
N GLN A 13 -0.18 2.68 10.59
CA GLN A 13 0.33 3.69 9.65
C GLN A 13 1.87 3.67 9.57
N ALA A 14 2.55 3.63 10.72
CA ALA A 14 4.01 3.60 10.78
C ALA A 14 4.59 2.32 10.16
N GLU A 15 3.95 1.17 10.40
CA GLU A 15 4.35 -0.10 9.82
C GLU A 15 4.19 -0.09 8.29
N LEU A 16 3.03 0.37 7.78
CA LEU A 16 2.79 0.48 6.34
C LEU A 16 3.78 1.44 5.68
N GLN A 17 4.10 2.58 6.31
CA GLN A 17 5.12 3.52 5.83
C GLN A 17 6.49 2.84 5.72
N LEU A 18 6.93 2.14 6.77
CA LEU A 18 8.21 1.46 6.80
C LEU A 18 8.31 0.40 5.69
N LEU A 19 7.23 -0.33 5.43
CA LEU A 19 7.18 -1.32 4.35
C LEU A 19 7.25 -0.65 2.98
N VAL A 20 6.55 0.46 2.78
CA VAL A 20 6.65 1.25 1.55
C VAL A 20 8.08 1.73 1.34
N ASP A 21 8.73 2.29 2.36
CA ASP A 21 10.11 2.79 2.28
C ASP A 21 11.10 1.69 1.86
N LYS A 22 10.92 0.47 2.37
CA LYS A 22 11.71 -0.71 1.93
C LYS A 22 11.44 -1.07 0.47
N VAL A 23 10.18 -1.01 0.02
CA VAL A 23 9.80 -1.32 -1.37
C VAL A 23 10.34 -0.30 -2.36
N ILE A 24 10.36 0.98 -2.00
CA ILE A 24 10.87 2.07 -2.86
C ILE A 24 12.37 2.33 -2.70
N GLY A 25 12.99 1.67 -1.71
CA GLY A 25 14.40 1.78 -1.38
C GLY A 25 15.33 1.19 -2.44
N LYS A 26 16.63 1.37 -2.24
CA LYS A 26 17.68 0.89 -3.17
C LYS A 26 18.03 -0.58 -2.96
N ASP A 27 17.78 -1.13 -1.78
CA ASP A 27 18.14 -2.50 -1.44
C ASP A 27 17.08 -3.48 -1.94
N GLN A 28 17.33 -4.07 -3.10
CA GLN A 28 16.41 -5.02 -3.73
C GLN A 28 16.21 -6.30 -2.93
N THR A 29 17.10 -6.63 -2.00
CA THR A 29 17.01 -7.85 -1.19
C THR A 29 15.90 -7.75 -0.13
N LEU A 30 15.52 -6.52 0.25
CA LEU A 30 14.48 -6.24 1.24
C LEU A 30 13.08 -6.15 0.63
N ILE A 31 12.98 -5.92 -0.68
CA ILE A 31 11.69 -5.70 -1.35
C ILE A 31 10.77 -6.93 -1.26
N PRO A 32 11.22 -8.18 -1.49
CA PRO A 32 10.34 -9.33 -1.43
C PRO A 32 9.69 -9.51 -0.06
N SER A 33 10.46 -9.42 1.03
CA SER A 33 9.94 -9.58 2.39
C SER A 33 9.01 -8.43 2.78
N ALA A 34 9.33 -7.20 2.37
CA ALA A 34 8.48 -6.04 2.60
C ALA A 34 7.13 -6.16 1.85
N LEU A 35 7.15 -6.61 0.59
CA LEU A 35 5.93 -6.83 -0.19
C LEU A 35 5.03 -7.92 0.41
N GLU A 36 5.61 -9.03 0.86
CA GLU A 36 4.82 -10.09 1.48
C GLU A 36 4.15 -9.61 2.78
N MET A 37 4.86 -8.85 3.62
CA MET A 37 4.25 -8.26 4.81
C MET A 37 3.16 -7.23 4.45
N LEU A 38 3.37 -6.41 3.42
CA LEU A 38 2.38 -5.43 2.98
C LEU A 38 1.09 -6.12 2.54
N LYS A 39 1.20 -7.19 1.74
CA LYS A 39 0.04 -8.00 1.32
C LYS A 39 -0.65 -8.65 2.52
N TYR A 40 0.12 -9.14 3.49
CA TYR A 40 -0.42 -9.72 4.72
C TYR A 40 -1.27 -8.70 5.48
N LEU A 41 -0.73 -7.51 5.76
CA LEU A 41 -1.45 -6.44 6.48
C LEU A 41 -2.72 -5.99 5.75
N ILE A 42 -2.67 -5.88 4.42
CA ILE A 42 -3.86 -5.58 3.60
C ILE A 42 -4.93 -6.65 3.79
N ARG A 43 -4.57 -7.93 3.76
CA ARG A 43 -5.49 -9.09 3.86
C ARG A 43 -6.03 -9.34 5.27
N THR A 44 -5.24 -9.10 6.31
CA THR A 44 -5.68 -9.35 7.69
C THR A 44 -6.52 -8.21 8.24
N SER A 45 -6.24 -6.97 7.82
CA SER A 45 -7.03 -5.81 8.22
C SER A 45 -8.38 -5.71 7.49
N THR A 46 -8.65 -6.54 6.48
CA THR A 46 -9.94 -6.63 5.78
C THR A 46 -11.00 -7.49 6.50
N THR A 47 -10.69 -8.06 7.67
CA THR A 47 -11.60 -8.96 8.42
C THR A 47 -12.81 -8.28 9.07
N SER A 48 -12.86 -6.94 9.08
CA SER A 48 -13.98 -6.17 9.64
C SER A 48 -14.79 -5.49 8.54
N MET A 49 -16.09 -5.75 8.56
CA MET A 49 -17.12 -5.26 7.62
C MET A 49 -17.22 -3.72 7.66
N THR A 50 -16.29 -3.05 6.98
CA THR A 50 -16.17 -1.59 6.86
C THR A 50 -16.03 -1.22 5.38
N SER A 51 -16.56 -0.07 4.95
CA SER A 51 -16.67 0.28 3.53
C SER A 51 -15.31 0.45 2.81
N VAL A 52 -14.22 0.65 3.55
CA VAL A 52 -12.85 0.75 3.01
C VAL A 52 -11.85 0.26 4.09
N PRO A 53 -10.99 -0.72 3.81
CA PRO A 53 -9.96 -1.17 4.74
C PRO A 53 -8.93 -0.08 5.05
N LYS A 54 -8.59 0.09 6.33
CA LYS A 54 -7.61 1.09 6.79
C LYS A 54 -6.26 1.04 6.05
N PRO A 55 -5.66 -0.14 5.78
CA PRO A 55 -4.41 -0.17 5.02
C PRO A 55 -4.51 0.45 3.64
N LEU A 56 -5.64 0.28 2.93
CA LEU A 56 -5.82 0.90 1.61
C LEU A 56 -5.92 2.43 1.72
N LYS A 57 -6.56 2.93 2.78
CA LYS A 57 -6.61 4.38 3.05
C LYS A 57 -5.22 4.95 3.33
N TYR A 58 -4.40 4.25 4.11
CA TYR A 58 -3.05 4.71 4.46
C TYR A 58 -2.04 4.51 3.33
N LEU A 59 -2.28 3.56 2.43
CA LEU A 59 -1.42 3.34 1.26
C LEU A 59 -1.77 4.25 0.08
N ALA A 60 -2.96 4.86 0.05
CA ALA A 60 -3.40 5.72 -1.05
C ALA A 60 -2.39 6.85 -1.40
N PRO A 61 -1.78 7.57 -0.44
CA PRO A 61 -0.79 8.61 -0.74
C PRO A 61 0.47 8.09 -1.45
N PHE A 62 0.79 6.80 -1.31
CA PHE A 62 1.97 6.18 -1.92
C PHE A 62 1.70 5.57 -3.30
N TYR A 63 0.45 5.62 -3.78
CA TYR A 63 0.04 4.96 -5.01
C TYR A 63 0.90 5.35 -6.22
N ASP A 64 1.13 6.65 -6.43
CA ASP A 64 1.97 7.13 -7.54
C ASP A 64 3.44 6.74 -7.37
N THR A 65 3.95 6.74 -6.14
CA THR A 65 5.32 6.31 -5.84
C THR A 65 5.50 4.83 -6.14
N LEU A 66 4.56 3.98 -5.71
CA LEU A 66 4.56 2.54 -5.98
C LEU A 66 4.48 2.26 -7.49
N LYS A 67 3.64 2.99 -8.25
CA LYS A 67 3.61 2.93 -9.72
C LYS A 67 4.96 3.28 -10.34
N GLN A 68 5.62 4.33 -9.88
CA GLN A 68 6.94 4.73 -10.38
C GLN A 68 8.02 3.68 -10.06
N THR A 69 8.00 3.12 -8.85
CA THR A 69 8.89 2.04 -8.43
C THR A 69 8.70 0.80 -9.31
N HIS A 70 7.46 0.39 -9.56
CA HIS A 70 7.14 -0.72 -10.47
C HIS A 70 7.69 -0.49 -11.90
N LYS A 71 7.60 0.74 -12.42
CA LYS A 71 8.15 1.10 -13.75
C LYS A 71 9.67 0.98 -13.81
N LYS A 72 10.37 1.23 -12.70
CA LYS A 72 11.85 1.15 -12.60
C LYS A 72 12.37 -0.27 -12.35
N MET A 73 11.52 -1.20 -11.93
CA MET A 73 11.90 -2.59 -11.67
C MET A 73 12.12 -3.38 -12.97
N GLY A 74 13.16 -4.22 -12.98
CA GLY A 74 13.34 -5.27 -13.98
C GLY A 74 12.24 -6.34 -13.90
N ASP A 75 12.07 -7.12 -14.96
CA ASP A 75 11.06 -8.18 -14.99
C ASP A 75 11.46 -9.33 -14.05
N ASN A 76 10.81 -9.43 -12.90
CA ASN A 76 11.07 -10.42 -11.87
C ASN A 76 9.79 -10.68 -11.02
N PRO A 77 9.77 -11.73 -10.17
CA PRO A 77 8.61 -12.03 -9.34
C PRO A 77 8.20 -10.88 -8.41
N THR A 78 9.17 -10.10 -7.92
CA THR A 78 8.96 -8.94 -7.06
C THR A 78 8.13 -7.86 -7.76
N LYS A 79 8.41 -7.61 -9.06
CA LYS A 79 7.65 -6.67 -9.89
C LYS A 79 6.18 -7.09 -10.02
N ARG A 80 5.91 -8.39 -10.21
CA ARG A 80 4.54 -8.92 -10.24
C ARG A 80 3.85 -8.73 -8.90
N GLY A 81 4.53 -9.03 -7.80
CA GLY A 81 4.00 -8.82 -6.45
C GLY A 81 3.65 -7.36 -6.14
N LEU A 82 4.45 -6.41 -6.64
CA LEU A 82 4.13 -4.98 -6.55
C LEU A 82 2.96 -4.58 -7.46
N ALA A 83 2.84 -5.17 -8.65
CA ALA A 83 1.71 -4.95 -9.55
C ALA A 83 0.37 -5.36 -8.90
N ASP A 84 0.34 -6.48 -8.18
CA ASP A 84 -0.85 -6.93 -7.44
C ASP A 84 -1.29 -5.91 -6.38
N VAL A 85 -0.34 -5.38 -5.61
CA VAL A 85 -0.60 -4.33 -4.61
C VAL A 85 -1.15 -3.08 -5.28
N ILE A 86 -0.53 -2.62 -6.37
CA ILE A 86 -0.99 -1.45 -7.13
C ILE A 86 -2.41 -1.68 -7.65
N SER A 87 -2.72 -2.87 -8.15
CA SER A 87 -4.06 -3.22 -8.64
C SER A 87 -5.11 -3.13 -7.54
N ILE A 88 -4.82 -3.66 -6.35
CA ILE A 88 -5.71 -3.58 -5.18
C ILE A 88 -5.94 -2.12 -4.76
N LEU A 89 -4.89 -1.30 -4.73
CA LEU A 89 -5.02 0.12 -4.40
C LEU A 89 -5.85 0.88 -5.44
N ALA A 90 -5.69 0.54 -6.71
CA ALA A 90 -6.47 1.12 -7.81
C ALA A 90 -7.96 0.74 -7.68
N MET A 91 -8.28 -0.51 -7.37
CA MET A 91 -9.68 -0.92 -7.18
C MET A 91 -10.31 -0.36 -5.89
N GLY A 92 -9.47 -0.02 -4.90
CA GLY A 92 -9.90 0.58 -3.64
C GLY A 92 -9.96 2.10 -3.67
N THR A 93 -9.22 2.73 -2.76
CA THR A 93 -9.27 4.17 -2.48
C THR A 93 -8.63 5.04 -3.56
N ALA A 94 -7.53 4.56 -4.17
CA ALA A 94 -6.70 5.40 -5.04
C ALA A 94 -7.28 5.54 -6.46
N GLY A 95 -7.93 4.50 -7.01
CA GLY A 95 -8.54 4.62 -8.34
C GLY A 95 -9.80 5.46 -8.35
N GLY A 96 -10.50 5.60 -7.23
CA GLY A 96 -11.62 6.53 -7.09
C GLY A 96 -11.18 8.01 -7.19
N GLU A 97 -10.02 8.36 -6.62
CA GLU A 97 -9.46 9.72 -6.77
C GLU A 97 -8.82 9.96 -8.14
N GLU A 98 -8.13 8.97 -8.72
CA GLU A 98 -7.58 9.10 -10.08
C GLU A 98 -8.69 9.22 -11.14
N ALA A 99 -9.81 8.50 -10.99
CA ALA A 99 -10.98 8.62 -11.84
C ALA A 99 -11.63 10.02 -11.74
N LYS A 100 -11.67 10.61 -10.55
CA LYS A 100 -12.18 11.98 -10.34
C LYS A 100 -11.28 13.06 -10.92
N LYS A 101 -9.95 12.85 -10.96
CA LYS A 101 -9.00 13.80 -11.58
C LYS A 101 -9.04 13.83 -13.11
N LYS A 102 -9.67 12.84 -13.75
CA LYS A 102 -9.79 12.73 -15.22
C LYS A 102 -11.17 13.13 -15.75
N LEU A 103 -12.05 13.63 -14.88
CA LEU A 103 -13.34 14.24 -15.19
C LEU A 103 -13.23 15.76 -15.01
#